data_AF-A0A0Q8ES37-F1
#
_entry.id   AF-A0A0Q8ES37-F1
#
_cell.length_a   1.000
_cell.length_b   1.000
_cell.length_c   1.000
_cell.angle_alpha   90.00
_cell.angle_beta   90.00
_cell.angle_gamma   90.00
#
_symmetry.space_group_name_H-M   'P 1'
#
loop_
_entity.id
_entity.type
_entity.pdbx_description
1 polymer ?
#
loop_
_entity_poly.entity_id
_entity_poly.type
_entity_poly.pdbx_seq_one_letter_code
_entity_poly.pdbx_strand_id
1 'polypeptide(L)'
;MFQAPSAFQRAPLPPATRESEPRHEQTLTATAPRPAAGPSARGAAAPAPAAAKKRDPYFDNVKYLAIVLVAVAHAWEPVMDGSRATRALYMIVYTFHMPAFILISGYFSRSFDMTPPKVKRLITSVAVPYVLFETAYSLFKRYADDAPDMAISLIDPFFLTWFLIALFVWRVTTPIWRTLRHPLPVALAIAILASVSPDIGDDLDLQRVLQFLPFFVLGLLMKPEHFQLVRRREVRLLSLPLFAGALLFAYWIAPRMQLGWLYRANSAQEMDAPWWSGAVMTLAMFGCALALTIGFLAWVPGRARWFTALGAGTICGYLLHGFLIKGAEYAGLFDRYTWLSDPVGLVVVSLTAAVAVTLMCTPLVGRALKWATEPDMKWAFRKDSAGR
;
A
#
# COMPACT_ATOMS: atom_id res chain seq x y z
N MET A 1 -58.73 -35.44 32.85
CA MET A 1 -59.18 -34.26 32.08
C MET A 1 -57.94 -33.64 31.46
N PHE A 2 -57.71 -33.52 30.16
CA PHE A 2 -58.48 -33.77 28.93
C PHE A 2 -57.47 -34.06 27.79
N GLN A 3 -57.88 -34.87 26.81
CA GLN A 3 -57.13 -35.23 25.58
C GLN A 3 -57.11 -34.09 24.53
N ALA A 4 -56.21 -34.21 23.55
CA ALA A 4 -55.97 -33.34 22.38
C ALA A 4 -57.20 -33.19 21.44
N PRO A 5 -57.17 -32.29 20.42
CA PRO A 5 -56.56 -32.68 19.13
C PRO A 5 -55.91 -31.58 18.27
N SER A 6 -55.15 -32.10 17.32
CA SER A 6 -54.56 -31.55 16.09
C SER A 6 -55.51 -30.77 15.17
N ALA A 7 -54.90 -30.03 14.24
CA ALA A 7 -55.41 -29.51 12.95
C ALA A 7 -55.66 -27.99 12.89
N PHE A 8 -54.70 -27.26 12.30
CA PHE A 8 -54.99 -25.99 11.63
C PHE A 8 -54.66 -26.11 10.14
N GLN A 9 -55.73 -25.92 9.36
CA GLN A 9 -55.87 -26.04 7.93
C GLN A 9 -55.22 -24.81 7.25
N ARG A 10 -54.34 -25.03 6.26
CA ARG A 10 -53.79 -23.94 5.43
C ARG A 10 -54.86 -23.44 4.45
N ALA A 11 -55.12 -22.14 4.47
CA ALA A 11 -55.94 -21.46 3.46
C ALA A 11 -55.15 -21.29 2.13
N PRO A 12 -55.82 -21.31 0.96
CA PRO A 12 -55.16 -21.13 -0.34
C PRO A 12 -54.75 -19.68 -0.59
N LEU A 13 -53.56 -19.48 -1.17
CA LEU A 13 -53.06 -18.19 -1.64
C LEU A 13 -53.75 -17.80 -2.97
N PRO A 14 -54.17 -16.53 -3.14
CA PRO A 14 -54.68 -16.03 -4.43
C PRO A 14 -53.55 -15.85 -5.47
N PRO A 15 -53.85 -16.02 -6.78
CA PRO A 15 -52.84 -15.98 -7.83
C PRO A 15 -52.33 -14.57 -8.10
N ALA A 16 -51.00 -14.45 -8.20
CA ALA A 16 -50.28 -13.22 -8.52
C ALA A 16 -50.57 -12.73 -9.94
N THR A 17 -51.21 -11.57 -10.05
CA THR A 17 -51.22 -10.75 -11.26
C THR A 17 -49.85 -10.12 -11.46
N ARG A 18 -49.18 -10.48 -12.56
CA ARG A 18 -47.93 -9.86 -13.01
C ARG A 18 -48.21 -8.48 -13.59
N GLU A 19 -47.90 -7.43 -12.85
CA GLU A 19 -47.70 -6.10 -13.41
C GLU A 19 -46.39 -6.06 -14.21
N SER A 20 -46.46 -5.42 -15.36
CA SER A 20 -45.44 -5.43 -16.42
C SER A 20 -44.58 -4.17 -16.32
N GLU A 21 -43.27 -4.33 -16.21
CA GLU A 21 -42.28 -3.26 -16.39
C GLU A 21 -42.28 -2.74 -17.85
N PRO A 22 -42.14 -1.43 -18.08
CA PRO A 22 -42.04 -0.87 -19.44
C PRO A 22 -40.64 -1.08 -20.02
N ARG A 23 -40.58 -1.78 -21.16
CA ARG A 23 -39.35 -1.99 -21.94
C ARG A 23 -39.32 -1.00 -23.11
N HIS A 24 -38.18 -0.33 -23.27
CA HIS A 24 -37.90 0.69 -24.28
C HIS A 24 -38.19 0.25 -25.72
N GLU A 25 -38.69 1.21 -26.49
CA GLU A 25 -38.94 1.16 -27.93
C GLU A 25 -37.67 0.80 -28.73
N GLN A 26 -37.79 -0.23 -29.57
CA GLN A 26 -36.94 -0.41 -30.74
C GLN A 26 -37.83 -0.71 -31.94
N THR A 27 -37.70 0.16 -32.94
CA THR A 27 -38.42 0.23 -34.21
C THR A 27 -38.32 -1.07 -35.01
N LEU A 28 -39.46 -1.59 -35.46
CA LEU A 28 -39.58 -2.72 -36.38
C LEU A 28 -39.83 -2.22 -37.81
N THR A 29 -39.01 -2.70 -38.76
CA THR A 29 -39.37 -2.81 -40.19
C THR A 29 -39.69 -4.27 -40.48
N ALA A 30 -40.83 -4.51 -41.12
CA ALA A 30 -41.41 -5.83 -41.40
C ALA A 30 -41.20 -6.27 -42.86
N THR A 31 -40.96 -7.57 -43.13
CA THR A 31 -41.54 -8.31 -44.29
C THR A 31 -41.44 -9.86 -44.15
N ALA A 32 -42.60 -10.52 -43.99
CA ALA A 32 -43.11 -11.78 -44.63
C ALA A 32 -42.39 -13.18 -44.50
N PRO A 33 -43.03 -14.35 -44.80
CA PRO A 33 -43.03 -15.53 -43.92
C PRO A 33 -42.48 -16.88 -44.49
N ARG A 34 -41.99 -17.73 -43.55
CA ARG A 34 -41.93 -19.22 -43.40
C ARG A 34 -41.84 -20.17 -44.64
N PRO A 35 -41.11 -21.32 -44.53
CA PRO A 35 -41.69 -22.51 -43.85
C PRO A 35 -40.70 -23.32 -42.98
N ALA A 36 -41.22 -24.37 -42.35
CA ALA A 36 -40.70 -25.07 -41.17
C ALA A 36 -39.63 -26.16 -41.43
N ALA A 37 -38.75 -26.40 -40.45
CA ALA A 37 -38.02 -27.67 -40.27
C ALA A 37 -37.52 -27.87 -38.81
N GLY A 38 -37.94 -28.99 -38.19
CA GLY A 38 -37.16 -29.79 -37.22
C GLY A 38 -36.96 -29.33 -35.76
N PRO A 39 -37.28 -30.15 -34.74
CA PRO A 39 -36.90 -29.88 -33.35
C PRO A 39 -35.43 -30.24 -33.12
N SER A 40 -34.53 -29.26 -33.19
CA SER A 40 -33.15 -29.41 -32.74
C SER A 40 -33.08 -29.15 -31.23
N ALA A 41 -32.65 -30.16 -30.50
CA ALA A 41 -32.46 -30.17 -29.05
C ALA A 41 -31.67 -28.95 -28.54
N ARG A 42 -32.13 -28.41 -27.41
CA ARG A 42 -31.48 -27.37 -26.62
C ARG A 42 -30.07 -27.82 -26.21
N GLY A 43 -29.05 -27.36 -26.91
CA GLY A 43 -27.72 -27.21 -26.34
C GLY A 43 -27.76 -26.05 -25.35
N ALA A 44 -27.81 -26.35 -24.05
CA ALA A 44 -27.60 -25.34 -23.01
C ALA A 44 -26.20 -24.75 -23.22
N ALA A 45 -26.12 -23.55 -23.80
CA ALA A 45 -24.89 -22.80 -23.90
C ALA A 45 -24.36 -22.60 -22.48
N ALA A 46 -23.18 -23.16 -22.21
CA ALA A 46 -22.47 -22.93 -20.97
C ALA A 46 -22.38 -21.41 -20.73
N PRO A 47 -22.62 -20.92 -19.50
CA PRO A 47 -22.49 -19.50 -19.23
C PRO A 47 -21.09 -19.06 -19.60
N ALA A 48 -20.99 -18.07 -20.49
CA ALA A 48 -19.73 -17.47 -20.89
C ALA A 48 -18.94 -17.11 -19.62
N PRO A 49 -17.63 -17.39 -19.55
CA PRO A 49 -16.83 -17.06 -18.38
C PRO A 49 -17.01 -15.57 -18.09
N ALA A 50 -17.46 -15.28 -16.87
CA ALA A 50 -17.68 -13.92 -16.40
C ALA A 50 -16.45 -13.08 -16.77
N ALA A 51 -16.66 -12.02 -17.55
CA ALA A 51 -15.60 -11.14 -18.04
C ALA A 51 -14.66 -10.80 -16.87
N ALA A 52 -13.41 -11.28 -16.94
CA ALA A 52 -12.43 -11.07 -15.90
C ALA A 52 -12.36 -9.58 -15.58
N LYS A 53 -12.67 -9.23 -14.32
CA LYS A 53 -12.72 -7.84 -13.83
C LYS A 53 -11.46 -7.11 -14.30
N LYS A 54 -11.63 -6.16 -15.23
CA LYS A 54 -10.53 -5.48 -15.91
C LYS A 54 -9.65 -4.79 -14.88
N ARG A 55 -8.41 -5.27 -14.73
CA ARG A 55 -7.38 -4.69 -13.85
C ARG A 55 -7.11 -3.26 -14.29
N ASP A 56 -7.22 -2.30 -13.37
CA ASP A 56 -6.97 -0.89 -13.67
C ASP A 56 -5.45 -0.62 -13.67
N PRO A 57 -4.84 -0.29 -14.84
CA PRO A 57 -3.40 -0.09 -14.97
C PRO A 57 -2.88 1.08 -14.13
N TYR A 58 -3.74 2.02 -13.73
CA TYR A 58 -3.36 3.15 -12.89
C TYR A 58 -2.72 2.71 -11.58
N PHE A 59 -3.31 1.75 -10.86
CA PHE A 59 -2.77 1.33 -9.57
C PHE A 59 -1.44 0.58 -9.68
N ASP A 60 -1.21 -0.12 -10.79
CA ASP A 60 0.10 -0.73 -11.06
C ASP A 60 1.15 0.33 -11.37
N ASN A 61 0.79 1.39 -12.10
CA ASN A 61 1.65 2.54 -12.33
C ASN A 61 1.97 3.27 -11.02
N VAL A 62 0.99 3.47 -10.14
CA VAL A 62 1.18 4.10 -8.81
C VAL A 62 2.18 3.28 -8.01
N LYS A 63 1.95 1.97 -7.86
CA LYS A 63 2.85 1.08 -7.09
C LYS A 63 4.27 1.09 -7.66
N TYR A 64 4.43 1.05 -8.98
CA TYR A 64 5.75 1.05 -9.62
C TYR A 64 6.48 2.39 -9.41
N LEU A 65 5.84 3.52 -9.71
CA LEU A 65 6.50 4.83 -9.55
C LEU A 65 6.81 5.12 -8.08
N ALA A 66 5.94 4.70 -7.16
CA ALA A 66 6.19 4.84 -5.74
C ALA A 66 7.38 3.97 -5.30
N ILE A 67 7.55 2.74 -5.81
CA ILE A 67 8.68 1.90 -5.39
C ILE A 67 10.02 2.41 -5.94
N VAL A 68 10.01 2.96 -7.15
CA VAL A 68 11.17 3.66 -7.70
C VAL A 68 11.56 4.83 -6.79
N LEU A 69 10.57 5.61 -6.36
CA LEU A 69 10.79 6.76 -5.49
C LEU A 69 11.35 6.36 -4.12
N VAL A 70 10.85 5.27 -3.53
CA VAL A 70 11.38 4.69 -2.27
C VAL A 70 12.84 4.31 -2.41
N ALA A 71 13.19 3.54 -3.45
CA ALA A 71 14.56 3.09 -3.64
C ALA A 71 15.53 4.27 -3.85
N VAL A 72 15.10 5.30 -4.59
CA VAL A 72 15.88 6.52 -4.79
C VAL A 72 16.05 7.29 -3.47
N ALA A 73 15.00 7.42 -2.66
CA ALA A 73 15.09 8.09 -1.36
C ALA A 73 16.07 7.40 -0.42
N HIS A 74 16.00 6.07 -0.31
CA HIS A 74 16.94 5.29 0.50
C HIS A 74 18.38 5.38 -0.03
N ALA A 75 18.56 5.50 -1.35
CA ALA A 75 19.90 5.67 -1.92
C ALA A 75 20.47 7.08 -1.64
N TRP A 76 19.61 8.07 -1.35
CA TRP A 76 20.03 9.40 -0.91
C TRP A 76 20.38 9.48 0.57
N GLU A 77 19.84 8.60 1.42
CA GLU A 77 20.08 8.60 2.87
C GLU A 77 21.58 8.74 3.25
N PRO A 78 22.52 7.96 2.69
CA PRO A 78 23.94 8.09 3.05
C PRO A 78 24.64 9.33 2.46
N VAL A 79 24.05 10.01 1.47
CA VAL A 79 24.66 11.16 0.77
C VAL A 79 23.93 12.49 0.99
N MET A 80 22.81 12.48 1.72
CA MET A 80 21.92 13.64 1.81
C MET A 80 22.54 14.84 2.52
N ASP A 81 23.47 14.60 3.44
CA ASP A 81 24.11 15.67 4.21
C ASP A 81 25.25 16.35 3.45
N GLY A 82 25.66 15.81 2.29
CA GLY A 82 26.65 16.47 1.43
C GLY A 82 26.11 17.70 0.70
N SER A 83 24.79 17.86 0.57
CA SER A 83 24.21 19.11 0.05
C SER A 83 22.83 19.42 0.61
N ARG A 84 22.58 20.71 0.87
CA ARG A 84 21.25 21.20 1.29
C ARG A 84 20.14 20.86 0.30
N ALA A 85 20.46 20.84 -1.00
CA ALA A 85 19.52 20.46 -2.05
C ALA A 85 19.15 18.98 -1.97
N THR A 86 20.12 18.10 -1.75
CA THR A 86 19.89 16.65 -1.58
C THR A 86 19.01 16.40 -0.37
N ARG A 87 19.35 17.01 0.78
CA ARG A 87 18.52 16.92 2.00
C ARG A 87 17.09 17.40 1.76
N ALA A 88 16.90 18.51 1.05
CA ALA A 88 15.56 19.01 0.71
C ALA A 88 14.77 18.04 -0.18
N LEU A 89 15.41 17.46 -1.22
CA LEU A 89 14.79 16.46 -2.08
C LEU A 89 14.40 15.20 -1.28
N TYR A 90 15.31 14.72 -0.43
CA TYR A 90 15.07 13.62 0.49
C TYR A 90 13.84 13.90 1.36
N MET A 91 13.78 15.06 2.02
CA MET A 91 12.66 15.43 2.88
C MET A 91 11.32 15.46 2.15
N ILE A 92 11.25 16.03 0.94
CA ILE A 92 10.01 16.06 0.14
C ILE A 92 9.55 14.64 -0.12
N VAL A 93 10.45 13.79 -0.63
CA VAL A 93 10.11 12.40 -0.94
C VAL A 93 9.70 11.66 0.32
N TYR A 94 10.45 11.80 1.41
CA TYR A 94 10.15 11.19 2.71
C TYR A 94 8.79 11.59 3.28
N THR A 95 8.35 12.81 2.98
CA THR A 95 7.06 13.33 3.46
C THR A 95 5.87 12.56 2.89
N PHE A 96 5.93 12.05 1.65
CA PHE A 96 4.73 11.49 1.00
C PHE A 96 4.87 10.08 0.45
N HIS A 97 6.08 9.54 0.25
CA HIS A 97 6.20 8.22 -0.38
C HIS A 97 5.55 7.11 0.45
N MET A 98 5.80 7.06 1.77
CA MET A 98 5.14 6.09 2.66
C MET A 98 3.64 6.37 2.76
N PRO A 99 3.18 7.61 3.04
CA PRO A 99 1.76 7.96 3.01
C PRO A 99 1.03 7.52 1.74
N ALA A 100 1.63 7.68 0.57
CA ALA A 100 1.08 7.23 -0.70
C ALA A 100 0.93 5.69 -0.74
N PHE A 101 1.96 4.94 -0.36
CA PHE A 101 1.91 3.48 -0.29
C PHE A 101 0.87 2.97 0.71
N ILE A 102 0.83 3.58 1.89
CA ILE A 102 -0.08 3.22 2.98
C ILE A 102 -1.53 3.48 2.57
N LEU A 103 -1.81 4.64 1.96
CA LEU A 103 -3.14 5.00 1.47
C LEU A 103 -3.63 4.03 0.39
N ILE A 104 -2.77 3.66 -0.56
CA ILE A 104 -3.09 2.67 -1.61
C ILE A 104 -3.31 1.28 -0.98
N SER A 105 -2.51 0.89 0.01
CA SER A 105 -2.66 -0.37 0.72
C SER A 105 -3.97 -0.44 1.52
N GLY A 106 -4.37 0.68 2.15
CA GLY A 106 -5.67 0.83 2.79
C GLY A 106 -6.82 0.69 1.78
N TYR A 107 -6.72 1.36 0.63
CA TYR A 107 -7.72 1.25 -0.44
C TYR A 107 -7.94 -0.20 -0.92
N PHE A 108 -6.89 -0.99 -1.05
CA PHE A 108 -6.98 -2.42 -1.39
C PHE A 108 -7.42 -3.33 -0.25
N SER A 109 -7.39 -2.83 0.99
CA SER A 109 -7.79 -3.57 2.18
C SER A 109 -9.26 -3.38 2.55
N ARG A 110 -9.98 -2.47 1.88
CA ARG A 110 -11.41 -2.18 2.14
C ARG A 110 -12.34 -3.38 2.19
N SER A 111 -12.06 -4.41 1.39
CA SER A 111 -12.87 -5.64 1.35
C SER A 111 -12.33 -6.76 2.25
N PHE A 112 -11.33 -6.49 3.08
CA PHE A 112 -10.81 -7.48 4.01
C PHE A 112 -11.84 -7.75 5.11
N ASP A 113 -12.19 -9.03 5.27
CA ASP A 113 -12.92 -9.59 6.40
C ASP A 113 -12.10 -10.79 6.88
N MET A 114 -12.20 -11.16 8.15
CA MET A 114 -11.41 -12.23 8.78
C MET A 114 -11.79 -13.64 8.30
N THR A 115 -12.24 -13.78 7.04
CA THR A 115 -12.56 -15.06 6.43
C THR A 115 -11.28 -15.88 6.18
N PRO A 116 -11.33 -17.22 6.30
CA PRO A 116 -10.15 -18.07 6.16
C PRO A 116 -9.33 -17.84 4.89
N PRO A 117 -9.92 -17.65 3.68
CA PRO A 117 -9.13 -17.40 2.47
C PRO A 117 -8.35 -16.08 2.51
N LYS A 118 -8.91 -15.03 3.11
CA LYS A 118 -8.26 -13.71 3.21
C LYS A 118 -7.19 -13.70 4.29
N VAL A 119 -7.43 -14.39 5.41
CA VAL A 119 -6.42 -14.61 6.46
C VAL A 119 -5.25 -15.42 5.92
N LYS A 120 -5.51 -16.52 5.20
CA LYS A 120 -4.47 -17.30 4.50
C LYS A 120 -3.65 -16.40 3.58
N ARG A 121 -4.30 -15.56 2.77
CA ARG A 121 -3.61 -14.63 1.87
C ARG A 121 -2.78 -13.61 2.64
N LEU A 122 -3.28 -13.07 3.75
CA LEU A 122 -2.54 -12.11 4.57
C LEU A 122 -1.27 -12.75 5.17
N ILE A 123 -1.38 -13.97 5.70
CA ILE A 123 -0.24 -14.69 6.26
C ILE A 123 0.79 -14.97 5.16
N THR A 124 0.35 -15.57 4.05
CA THR A 124 1.24 -15.97 2.96
C THR A 124 1.86 -14.80 2.20
N SER A 125 1.16 -13.67 2.04
CA SER A 125 1.66 -12.53 1.26
C SER A 125 2.27 -11.40 2.09
N VAL A 126 2.21 -11.47 3.43
CA VAL A 126 2.73 -10.42 4.31
C VAL A 126 3.53 -11.00 5.47
N ALA A 127 2.91 -11.82 6.33
CA ALA A 127 3.57 -12.31 7.55
C ALA A 127 4.76 -13.24 7.26
N VAL A 128 4.62 -14.15 6.31
CA VAL A 128 5.71 -15.06 5.93
C VAL A 128 6.84 -14.33 5.22
N PRO A 129 6.59 -13.47 4.22
CA PRO A 129 7.61 -12.59 3.68
C PRO A 129 8.30 -11.74 4.74
N TYR A 130 7.55 -11.20 5.72
CA TYR A 130 8.14 -10.46 6.84
C TYR A 130 9.15 -11.31 7.61
N VAL A 131 8.76 -12.48 8.12
CA VAL A 131 9.66 -13.34 8.91
C VAL A 131 10.89 -13.75 8.10
N LEU A 132 10.70 -14.11 6.82
CA LEU A 132 11.78 -14.53 5.95
C LEU A 132 12.79 -13.39 5.70
N PHE A 133 12.28 -12.23 5.26
CA PHE A 133 13.14 -11.10 4.90
C PHE A 133 13.72 -10.42 6.12
N GLU A 134 12.99 -10.32 7.23
CA GLU A 134 13.55 -9.84 8.50
C GLU A 134 14.74 -10.69 8.91
N THR A 135 14.57 -12.02 8.95
CA THR A 135 15.68 -12.94 9.27
C THR A 135 16.85 -12.76 8.31
N ALA A 136 16.58 -12.64 7.01
CA ALA A 136 17.62 -12.41 6.00
C ALA A 136 18.35 -11.07 6.19
N TYR A 137 17.63 -10.00 6.52
CA TYR A 137 18.20 -8.69 6.81
C TYR A 137 19.01 -8.70 8.12
N SER A 138 18.53 -9.32 9.19
CA SER A 138 19.27 -9.43 10.44
C SER A 138 20.57 -10.23 10.23
N LEU A 139 20.54 -11.34 9.50
CA LEU A 139 21.73 -12.11 9.14
C LEU A 139 22.69 -11.31 8.25
N PHE A 140 22.14 -10.58 7.28
CA PHE A 140 22.92 -9.71 6.41
C PHE A 140 23.66 -8.63 7.20
N LYS A 141 22.96 -7.90 8.09
CA LYS A 141 23.58 -6.92 9.00
C LYS A 141 24.63 -7.58 9.90
N ARG A 142 24.31 -8.73 10.50
CA ARG A 142 25.23 -9.47 11.38
C ARG A 142 26.58 -9.76 10.72
N TYR A 143 26.54 -10.15 9.44
CA TYR A 143 27.75 -10.47 8.68
C TYR A 143 28.43 -9.23 8.12
N ALA A 144 27.66 -8.26 7.60
CA ALA A 144 28.20 -7.06 6.97
C ALA A 144 28.80 -6.06 7.97
N ASP A 145 28.35 -6.09 9.22
CA ASP A 145 28.76 -5.21 10.32
C ASP A 145 29.75 -5.89 11.30
N ASP A 146 30.30 -7.07 10.92
CA ASP A 146 31.23 -7.88 11.73
C ASP A 146 30.77 -8.09 13.20
N ALA A 147 29.46 -8.25 13.41
CA ALA A 147 28.82 -8.34 14.72
C ALA A 147 28.28 -9.75 15.00
N PRO A 148 29.14 -10.78 15.21
CA PRO A 148 28.73 -12.17 15.26
C PRO A 148 27.83 -12.51 16.44
N ASP A 149 27.67 -11.66 17.45
CA ASP A 149 26.79 -11.90 18.59
C ASP A 149 25.42 -11.20 18.48
N MET A 150 25.17 -10.49 17.38
CA MET A 150 23.90 -9.78 17.19
C MET A 150 22.73 -10.78 17.14
N ALA A 151 21.76 -10.56 18.03
CA ALA A 151 20.54 -11.33 18.10
C ALA A 151 19.66 -11.06 16.86
N ILE A 152 18.98 -12.11 16.39
CA ILE A 152 17.95 -11.97 15.35
C ILE A 152 16.64 -11.66 16.06
N SER A 153 16.15 -10.43 15.93
CA SER A 153 14.88 -9.99 16.48
C SER A 153 13.82 -9.92 15.38
N LEU A 154 12.68 -10.59 15.59
CA LEU A 154 11.49 -10.40 14.76
C LEU A 154 10.58 -9.29 15.28
N ILE A 155 10.93 -8.72 16.43
CA ILE A 155 10.16 -7.68 17.11
C ILE A 155 10.74 -6.30 16.80
N ASP A 156 12.04 -6.20 16.50
CA ASP A 156 12.71 -4.96 16.11
C ASP A 156 13.00 -4.99 14.60
N PRO A 157 12.06 -4.54 13.75
CA PRO A 157 12.16 -4.72 12.31
C PRO A 157 13.28 -3.88 11.68
N PHE A 158 14.15 -4.52 10.91
CA PHE A 158 15.26 -3.82 10.27
C PHE A 158 14.87 -3.03 9.00
N PHE A 159 15.23 -1.74 9.02
CA PHE A 159 15.26 -0.82 7.89
C PHE A 159 13.92 -0.62 7.17
N LEU A 160 13.56 -1.53 6.25
CA LEU A 160 12.33 -1.42 5.46
C LEU A 160 11.22 -2.34 5.96
N THR A 161 11.54 -3.44 6.65
CA THR A 161 10.61 -4.54 6.99
C THR A 161 9.47 -4.11 7.91
N TRP A 162 9.64 -3.00 8.62
CA TRP A 162 8.61 -2.38 9.47
C TRP A 162 7.28 -2.19 8.74
N PHE A 163 7.32 -1.87 7.43
CA PHE A 163 6.09 -1.65 6.68
C PHE A 163 5.30 -2.94 6.47
N LEU A 164 5.93 -4.12 6.42
CA LEU A 164 5.21 -5.39 6.33
C LEU A 164 4.49 -5.71 7.64
N ILE A 165 5.15 -5.55 8.78
CA ILE A 165 4.51 -5.77 10.09
C ILE A 165 3.42 -4.71 10.34
N ALA A 166 3.66 -3.45 9.98
CA ALA A 166 2.64 -2.40 10.01
C ALA A 166 1.43 -2.75 9.14
N LEU A 167 1.68 -3.18 7.89
CA LEU A 167 0.63 -3.60 6.97
C LEU A 167 -0.15 -4.80 7.51
N PHE A 168 0.51 -5.74 8.18
CA PHE A 168 -0.16 -6.85 8.84
C PHE A 168 -1.11 -6.34 9.93
N VAL A 169 -0.63 -5.49 10.86
CA VAL A 169 -1.43 -4.91 11.94
C VAL A 169 -2.61 -4.10 11.40
N TRP A 170 -2.39 -3.23 10.42
CA TRP A 170 -3.45 -2.41 9.82
C TRP A 170 -4.50 -3.25 9.09
N ARG A 171 -4.10 -4.30 8.38
CA ARG A 171 -5.05 -5.19 7.70
C ARG A 171 -5.85 -6.03 8.69
N VAL A 172 -5.21 -6.54 9.75
CA VAL A 172 -5.92 -7.25 10.83
C VAL A 172 -6.95 -6.35 11.52
N THR A 173 -6.62 -5.09 11.75
CA THR A 173 -7.53 -4.14 12.41
C THR A 173 -8.60 -3.55 11.48
N THR A 174 -8.55 -3.83 10.17
CA THR A 174 -9.49 -3.27 9.17
C THR A 174 -10.98 -3.44 9.54
N PRO A 175 -11.46 -4.60 10.03
CA PRO A 175 -12.87 -4.74 10.41
C PRO A 175 -13.31 -3.74 11.49
N ILE A 176 -12.43 -3.42 12.45
CA ILE A 176 -12.71 -2.46 13.53
C ILE A 176 -12.91 -1.06 12.96
N TRP A 177 -12.03 -0.61 12.07
CA TRP A 177 -12.14 0.72 11.44
C TRP A 177 -13.42 0.88 10.61
N ARG A 178 -13.94 -0.22 10.06
CA ARG A 178 -15.16 -0.21 9.23
C ARG A 178 -16.45 -0.17 10.05
N THR A 179 -16.42 -0.51 11.34
CA THR A 179 -17.59 -0.40 12.23
C THR A 179 -17.72 0.98 12.88
N LEU A 180 -16.63 1.75 12.95
CA LEU A 180 -16.63 3.11 13.51
C LEU A 180 -17.37 4.10 12.60
N ARG A 181 -18.12 5.03 13.21
CA ARG A 181 -18.82 6.13 12.50
C ARG A 181 -17.84 7.18 11.95
N HIS A 182 -16.76 7.44 12.70
CA HIS A 182 -15.77 8.46 12.39
C HIS A 182 -14.33 7.90 12.52
N PRO A 183 -13.92 6.93 11.68
CA PRO A 183 -12.65 6.24 11.87
C PRO A 183 -11.43 7.12 11.65
N LEU A 184 -11.48 8.11 10.75
CA LEU A 184 -10.33 9.00 10.48
C LEU A 184 -10.00 9.93 11.67
N PRO A 185 -10.96 10.64 12.30
CA PRO A 185 -10.68 11.37 13.53
C PRO A 185 -10.10 10.50 14.65
N VAL A 186 -10.62 9.27 14.82
CA VAL A 186 -10.09 8.32 15.80
C VAL A 186 -8.64 7.93 15.48
N ALA A 187 -8.34 7.64 14.22
CA ALA A 187 -6.97 7.34 13.78
C ALA A 187 -6.01 8.52 14.01
N LEU A 188 -6.45 9.75 13.73
CA LEU A 188 -5.66 10.96 14.00
C LEU A 188 -5.42 11.18 15.49
N ALA A 189 -6.42 10.93 16.34
CA ALA A 189 -6.25 10.99 17.78
C ALA A 189 -5.21 9.97 18.27
N ILE A 190 -5.24 8.74 17.76
CA ILE A 190 -4.25 7.70 18.07
C ILE A 190 -2.85 8.11 17.60
N ALA A 191 -2.71 8.69 16.40
CA ALA A 191 -1.44 9.19 15.91
C ALA A 191 -0.87 10.31 16.78
N ILE A 192 -1.73 11.24 17.24
CA ILE A 192 -1.34 12.30 18.17
C ILE A 192 -0.87 11.71 19.49
N LEU A 193 -1.64 10.79 20.08
CA LEU A 193 -1.25 10.10 21.31
C LEU A 193 0.11 9.42 21.15
N ALA A 194 0.33 8.72 20.04
CA ALA A 194 1.61 8.08 19.77
C ALA A 194 2.76 9.10 19.69
N SER A 195 2.54 10.28 19.09
CA SER A 195 3.57 11.32 18.99
C SER A 195 3.91 12.04 20.32
N VAL A 196 3.12 11.84 21.37
CA VAL A 196 3.32 12.49 22.68
C VAL A 196 3.61 11.49 23.81
N SER A 197 3.69 10.20 23.50
CA SER A 197 3.91 9.12 24.46
C SER A 197 5.30 8.53 24.30
N PRO A 198 6.29 8.92 25.13
CA PRO A 198 7.64 8.38 25.08
C PRO A 198 7.72 6.92 25.59
N ASP A 199 6.69 6.44 26.29
CA ASP A 199 6.65 5.06 26.80
C ASP A 199 6.34 4.02 25.71
N ILE A 200 6.05 4.45 24.48
CA ILE A 200 5.87 3.55 23.35
C ILE A 200 7.25 3.14 22.86
N GLY A 201 7.69 1.95 23.29
CA GLY A 201 8.96 1.37 22.86
C GLY A 201 9.03 1.07 21.37
N ASP A 202 10.24 0.75 20.91
CA ASP A 202 10.58 0.46 19.51
C ASP A 202 10.02 -0.89 19.01
N ASP A 203 9.43 -1.69 19.90
CA ASP A 203 8.84 -2.99 19.57
C ASP A 203 7.81 -2.86 18.43
N LEU A 204 8.01 -3.66 17.39
CA LEU A 204 7.25 -3.73 16.14
C LEU A 204 7.19 -2.39 15.37
N ASP A 205 8.09 -1.45 15.67
CA ASP A 205 8.06 -0.09 15.13
C ASP A 205 6.72 0.61 15.46
N LEU A 206 6.16 0.34 16.66
CA LEU A 206 4.79 0.70 17.01
C LEU A 206 4.51 2.21 16.87
N GLN A 207 5.49 3.06 17.16
CA GLN A 207 5.39 4.49 16.92
C GLN A 207 5.05 4.81 15.46
N ARG A 208 5.77 4.23 14.50
CA ARG A 208 5.48 4.38 13.07
C ARG A 208 4.11 3.81 12.72
N VAL A 209 3.79 2.61 13.21
CA VAL A 209 2.51 1.94 12.95
C VAL A 209 1.34 2.84 13.34
N LEU A 210 1.40 3.48 14.51
CA LEU A 210 0.33 4.34 15.03
C LEU A 210 0.31 5.71 14.37
N GLN A 211 1.47 6.34 14.17
CA GLN A 211 1.56 7.68 13.55
C GLN A 211 1.16 7.68 12.06
N PHE A 212 1.36 6.57 11.34
CA PHE A 212 0.96 6.41 9.93
C PHE A 212 -0.44 5.83 9.72
N LEU A 213 -1.07 5.29 10.76
CA LEU A 213 -2.43 4.72 10.73
C LEU A 213 -3.48 5.62 10.05
N PRO A 214 -3.49 6.97 10.22
CA PRO A 214 -4.47 7.84 9.56
C PRO A 214 -4.49 7.70 8.03
N PHE A 215 -3.33 7.47 7.40
CA PHE A 215 -3.27 7.30 5.94
C PHE A 215 -3.89 5.97 5.50
N PHE A 216 -3.69 4.91 6.29
CA PHE A 216 -4.28 3.61 5.99
C PHE A 216 -5.80 3.67 6.10
N VAL A 217 -6.29 4.28 7.19
CA VAL A 217 -7.72 4.49 7.43
C VAL A 217 -8.33 5.41 6.37
N LEU A 218 -7.65 6.48 5.97
CA LEU A 218 -8.09 7.31 4.84
C LEU A 218 -8.20 6.48 3.56
N GLY A 219 -7.23 5.60 3.30
CA GLY A 219 -7.28 4.60 2.23
C GLY A 219 -8.54 3.73 2.30
N LEU A 220 -8.93 3.27 3.50
CA LEU A 220 -10.15 2.48 3.69
C LEU A 220 -11.44 3.26 3.34
N LEU A 221 -11.43 4.58 3.52
CA LEU A 221 -12.57 5.45 3.21
C LEU A 221 -12.62 5.89 1.74
N MET A 222 -11.48 5.81 1.04
CA MET A 222 -11.40 6.21 -0.36
C MET A 222 -12.30 5.34 -1.25
N LYS A 223 -12.82 5.95 -2.31
CA LYS A 223 -13.65 5.32 -3.36
C LYS A 223 -13.06 5.62 -4.75
N PRO A 224 -13.36 4.81 -5.80
CA PRO A 224 -12.82 5.02 -7.15
C PRO A 224 -12.99 6.44 -7.70
N GLU A 225 -14.08 7.12 -7.35
CA GLU A 225 -14.42 8.48 -7.79
C GLU A 225 -13.37 9.49 -7.31
N HIS A 226 -12.83 9.31 -6.10
CA HIS A 226 -11.78 10.19 -5.57
C HIS A 226 -10.51 10.11 -6.42
N PHE A 227 -10.13 8.92 -6.89
CA PHE A 227 -8.99 8.77 -7.81
C PHE A 227 -9.28 9.35 -9.20
N GLN A 228 -10.56 9.40 -9.63
CA GLN A 228 -10.92 10.13 -10.85
C GLN A 228 -10.78 11.65 -10.66
N LEU A 229 -11.18 12.19 -9.49
CA LEU A 229 -11.00 13.61 -9.16
C LEU A 229 -9.52 14.01 -9.12
N VAL A 230 -8.67 13.22 -8.48
CA VAL A 230 -7.23 13.50 -8.37
C VAL A 230 -6.55 13.51 -9.75
N ARG A 231 -7.07 12.76 -10.72
CA ARG A 231 -6.51 12.67 -12.09
C ARG A 231 -6.97 13.79 -13.03
N ARG A 232 -7.77 14.75 -12.54
CA ARG A 232 -8.22 15.90 -13.33
C ARG A 232 -7.04 16.80 -13.72
N ARG A 233 -7.17 17.49 -14.86
CA ARG A 233 -6.09 18.36 -15.40
C ARG A 233 -5.78 19.50 -14.45
N GLU A 234 -6.80 20.03 -13.78
CA GLU A 234 -6.71 21.12 -12.81
C GLU A 234 -5.83 20.69 -11.62
N VAL A 235 -6.07 19.50 -11.06
CA VAL A 235 -5.26 18.97 -9.95
C VAL A 235 -3.81 18.74 -10.39
N ARG A 236 -3.60 18.19 -11.60
CA ARG A 236 -2.27 18.01 -12.17
C ARG A 236 -1.50 19.32 -12.34
N LEU A 237 -2.17 20.39 -12.77
CA LEU A 237 -1.58 21.72 -12.90
C LEU A 237 -1.32 22.35 -11.53
N LEU A 238 -2.25 22.25 -10.58
CA LEU A 238 -2.09 22.73 -9.20
C LEU A 238 -0.99 21.98 -8.44
N SER A 239 -0.66 20.76 -8.86
CA SER A 239 0.46 20.00 -8.29
C SER A 239 1.82 20.64 -8.59
N LEU A 240 1.96 21.39 -9.70
CA LEU A 240 3.21 22.07 -10.03
C LEU A 240 3.61 23.14 -9.00
N PRO A 241 2.78 24.16 -8.70
CA PRO A 241 3.11 25.13 -7.66
C PRO A 241 3.15 24.48 -6.27
N LEU A 242 2.38 23.41 -6.02
CA LEU A 242 2.49 22.66 -4.77
C LEU A 242 3.89 22.05 -4.58
N PHE A 243 4.40 21.31 -5.55
CA PHE A 243 5.74 20.71 -5.46
C PHE A 243 6.85 21.76 -5.50
N ALA A 244 6.69 22.84 -6.28
CA ALA A 244 7.63 23.95 -6.28
C ALA A 244 7.69 24.66 -4.92
N GLY A 245 6.53 24.96 -4.32
CA GLY A 245 6.43 25.53 -2.97
C GLY A 245 6.98 24.59 -1.90
N ALA A 246 6.67 23.30 -1.99
CA ALA A 246 7.23 22.29 -1.09
C ALA A 246 8.75 22.19 -1.22
N LEU A 247 9.31 22.31 -2.43
CA LEU A 247 10.76 22.33 -2.65
C LEU A 247 11.43 23.55 -2.04
N LEU A 248 10.87 24.74 -2.26
CA LEU A 248 11.38 25.98 -1.65
C LEU A 248 11.32 25.91 -0.13
N PHE A 249 10.20 25.43 0.42
CA PHE A 249 10.02 25.27 1.86
C PHE A 249 10.98 24.21 2.44
N ALA A 250 11.10 23.05 1.78
CA ALA A 250 12.01 21.98 2.18
C ALA A 250 13.47 22.46 2.15
N TYR A 251 13.87 23.20 1.11
CA TYR A 251 15.19 23.82 1.06
C TYR A 251 15.38 24.79 2.23
N TRP A 252 14.41 25.66 2.51
CA TRP A 252 14.47 26.61 3.61
C TRP A 252 14.53 25.96 5.00
N ILE A 253 13.82 24.85 5.24
CA ILE A 253 13.72 24.16 6.53
C ILE A 253 14.79 23.06 6.71
N ALA A 254 15.42 22.57 5.65
CA ALA A 254 16.35 21.43 5.67
C ALA A 254 17.45 21.49 6.76
N PRO A 255 18.14 22.62 6.99
CA PRO A 255 19.20 22.68 8.01
C PRO A 255 18.73 22.57 9.46
N ARG A 256 17.43 22.74 9.72
CA ARG A 256 16.84 22.84 11.07
C ARG A 256 15.72 21.82 11.33
N MET A 257 15.29 21.09 10.30
CA MET A 257 14.33 20.01 10.47
C MET A 257 15.05 18.78 10.99
N GLN A 258 14.59 18.30 12.15
CA GLN A 258 14.95 16.99 12.64
C GLN A 258 14.19 15.92 11.83
N LEU A 259 14.91 14.93 11.29
CA LEU A 259 14.31 13.91 10.42
C LEU A 259 13.35 12.98 11.15
N GLY A 260 13.41 12.89 12.49
CA GLY A 260 12.47 12.14 13.32
C GLY A 260 11.00 12.46 13.02
N TRP A 261 10.67 13.73 12.73
CA TRP A 261 9.32 14.14 12.34
C TRP A 261 8.83 13.52 11.02
N LEU A 262 9.75 13.28 10.09
CA LEU A 262 9.47 12.64 8.79
C LEU A 262 9.43 11.12 8.95
N TYR A 263 10.30 10.58 9.80
CA TYR A 263 10.40 9.15 10.08
C TYR A 263 9.21 8.65 10.90
N ARG A 264 8.60 9.54 11.70
CA ARG A 264 7.45 9.25 12.58
C ARG A 264 7.71 8.05 13.49
N ALA A 265 8.97 7.91 13.89
CA ALA A 265 9.47 6.84 14.73
C ALA A 265 9.74 7.31 16.15
N ASN A 266 9.55 8.60 16.43
CA ASN A 266 9.86 9.22 17.71
C ASN A 266 8.67 10.03 18.22
N SER A 267 8.59 10.11 19.54
CA SER A 267 7.75 11.05 20.26
C SER A 267 8.41 12.42 20.26
N ALA A 268 7.63 13.48 20.51
CA ALA A 268 8.16 14.83 20.62
C ALA A 268 9.27 14.92 21.68
N GLN A 269 9.10 14.21 22.79
CA GLN A 269 10.02 14.24 23.93
C GLN A 269 11.36 13.57 23.62
N GLU A 270 11.37 12.49 22.85
CA GLU A 270 12.61 11.83 22.38
C GLU A 270 13.41 12.70 21.41
N MET A 271 12.77 13.72 20.84
CA MET A 271 13.37 14.70 19.94
C MET A 271 13.75 16.02 20.65
N ASP A 272 13.77 16.00 21.99
CA ASP A 272 13.97 17.18 22.85
C ASP A 272 12.98 18.32 22.57
N ALA A 273 11.80 17.98 22.02
CA ALA A 273 10.75 18.94 21.70
C ALA A 273 9.64 18.93 22.77
N PRO A 274 8.95 20.06 23.00
CA PRO A 274 7.81 20.09 23.91
C PRO A 274 6.73 19.10 23.47
N TRP A 275 6.10 18.39 24.42
CA TRP A 275 5.09 17.36 24.12
C TRP A 275 3.98 17.85 23.17
N TRP A 276 3.52 19.10 23.33
CA TRP A 276 2.45 19.67 22.51
C TRP A 276 2.84 19.81 21.04
N SER A 277 4.14 19.91 20.74
CA SER A 277 4.65 19.96 19.37
C SER A 277 4.35 18.67 18.62
N GLY A 278 4.27 17.51 19.31
CA GLY A 278 3.89 16.23 18.70
C GLY A 278 2.49 16.29 18.09
N ALA A 279 1.52 16.86 18.81
CA ALA A 279 0.15 17.03 18.30
C ALA A 279 0.10 17.94 17.07
N VAL A 280 0.78 19.09 17.13
CA VAL A 280 0.84 20.07 16.03
C VAL A 280 1.54 19.48 14.81
N MET A 281 2.70 18.86 15.01
CA MET A 281 3.50 18.26 13.95
C MET A 281 2.80 17.07 13.32
N THR A 282 2.09 16.25 14.10
CA THR A 282 1.30 15.13 13.56
C THR A 282 0.26 15.62 12.56
N LEU A 283 -0.51 16.66 12.92
CA LEU A 283 -1.54 17.24 12.05
C LEU A 283 -0.93 17.97 10.84
N ALA A 284 0.11 18.78 11.07
CA ALA A 284 0.79 19.52 10.01
C ALA A 284 1.42 18.57 8.98
N MET A 285 2.18 17.57 9.46
CA MET A 285 2.79 16.56 8.60
C MET A 285 1.74 15.69 7.91
N PHE A 286 0.61 15.37 8.57
CA PHE A 286 -0.50 14.68 7.91
C PHE A 286 -1.05 15.48 6.73
N GLY A 287 -1.30 16.77 6.92
CA GLY A 287 -1.77 17.68 5.86
C GLY A 287 -0.77 17.80 4.70
N CYS A 288 0.51 18.05 5.00
CA CYS A 288 1.58 18.16 3.99
C CYS A 288 1.74 16.86 3.19
N ALA A 289 1.83 15.72 3.88
CA ALA A 289 1.93 14.40 3.27
C ALA A 289 0.73 14.08 2.38
N LEU A 290 -0.48 14.41 2.84
CA LEU A 290 -1.69 14.18 2.07
C LEU A 290 -1.72 15.05 0.80
N ALA A 291 -1.38 16.33 0.91
CA ALA A 291 -1.31 17.23 -0.24
C ALA A 291 -0.30 16.73 -1.29
N LEU A 292 0.92 16.39 -0.85
CA LEU A 292 1.96 15.85 -1.74
C LEU A 292 1.59 14.49 -2.32
N THR A 293 0.91 13.62 -1.55
CA THR A 293 0.36 12.35 -2.04
C THR A 293 -0.65 12.58 -3.15
N ILE A 294 -1.59 13.52 -2.96
CA ILE A 294 -2.57 13.90 -3.99
C ILE A 294 -1.85 14.40 -5.25
N GLY A 295 -0.84 15.25 -5.09
CA GLY A 295 -0.06 15.75 -6.22
C GLY A 295 0.68 14.65 -6.98
N PHE A 296 1.32 13.74 -6.26
CA PHE A 296 1.97 12.57 -6.85
C PHE A 296 0.98 11.69 -7.63
N LEU A 297 -0.16 11.37 -7.02
CA LEU A 297 -1.22 10.58 -7.65
C LEU A 297 -1.78 11.26 -8.91
N ALA A 298 -1.89 12.59 -8.91
CA ALA A 298 -2.34 13.37 -10.07
C ALA A 298 -1.40 13.28 -11.27
N TRP A 299 -0.11 13.04 -11.03
CA TRP A 299 0.92 12.89 -12.08
C TRP A 299 1.06 11.47 -12.61
N VAL A 300 0.55 10.47 -11.88
CA VAL A 300 0.63 9.08 -12.33
C VAL A 300 -0.24 8.85 -13.58
N PRO A 301 0.30 8.28 -14.67
CA PRO A 301 -0.48 8.00 -15.86
C PRO A 301 -1.63 7.00 -15.61
N GLY A 302 -2.84 7.34 -16.03
CA GLY A 302 -4.01 6.45 -15.93
C GLY A 302 -4.08 5.33 -16.97
N ARG A 303 -3.26 5.39 -18.03
CA ARG A 303 -3.23 4.40 -19.13
C ARG A 303 -2.10 3.40 -18.94
N ALA A 304 -2.22 2.24 -19.58
CA ALA A 304 -1.13 1.28 -19.64
C ALA A 304 0.12 1.90 -20.29
N ARG A 305 1.28 1.65 -19.68
CA ARG A 305 2.63 2.07 -20.10
C ARG A 305 3.55 0.84 -20.10
N TRP A 306 4.75 1.00 -20.63
CA TRP A 306 5.75 -0.09 -20.68
C TRP A 306 6.07 -0.65 -19.27
N PHE A 307 6.06 0.22 -18.25
CA PHE A 307 6.34 -0.17 -16.86
C PHE A 307 5.12 -0.70 -16.09
N THR A 308 3.90 -0.67 -16.66
CA THR A 308 2.70 -1.14 -15.95
C THR A 308 2.84 -2.61 -15.51
N ALA A 309 3.48 -3.45 -16.32
CA ALA A 309 3.74 -4.84 -15.98
C ALA A 309 4.67 -5.00 -14.76
N LEU A 310 5.58 -4.06 -14.54
CA LEU A 310 6.50 -4.05 -13.39
C LEU A 310 5.77 -3.75 -12.07
N GLY A 311 4.58 -3.13 -12.13
CA GLY A 311 3.71 -2.89 -10.97
C GLY A 311 3.24 -4.16 -10.24
N ALA A 312 3.38 -5.34 -10.86
CA ALA A 312 3.15 -6.63 -10.22
C ALA A 312 4.34 -7.12 -9.38
N GLY A 313 5.57 -6.72 -9.71
CA GLY A 313 6.80 -7.15 -9.06
C GLY A 313 7.29 -6.21 -7.96
N THR A 314 6.49 -5.21 -7.55
CA THR A 314 6.93 -4.16 -6.63
C THR A 314 7.28 -4.68 -5.24
N ILE A 315 6.71 -5.82 -4.82
CA ILE A 315 7.10 -6.48 -3.56
C ILE A 315 8.54 -6.98 -3.61
N CYS A 316 8.99 -7.48 -4.77
CA CYS A 316 10.39 -7.88 -4.96
C CYS A 316 11.31 -6.66 -5.00
N GLY A 317 10.93 -5.61 -5.73
CA GLY A 317 11.67 -4.34 -5.72
C GLY A 317 11.83 -3.78 -4.31
N TYR A 318 10.75 -3.76 -3.55
CA TYR A 318 10.75 -3.34 -2.15
C TYR A 318 11.63 -4.21 -1.24
N LEU A 319 11.56 -5.52 -1.34
CA LEU A 319 12.33 -6.38 -0.44
C LEU A 319 13.82 -6.47 -0.80
N LEU A 320 14.17 -6.32 -2.08
CA LEU A 320 15.55 -6.51 -2.55
C LEU A 320 16.39 -5.24 -2.57
N HIS A 321 15.79 -4.06 -2.79
CA HIS A 321 16.58 -2.82 -2.92
C HIS A 321 17.34 -2.48 -1.63
N GLY A 322 16.79 -2.81 -0.46
CA GLY A 322 17.45 -2.55 0.82
C GLY A 322 18.78 -3.30 0.96
N PHE A 323 18.88 -4.55 0.51
CA PHE A 323 20.17 -5.28 0.49
C PHE A 323 21.21 -4.58 -0.40
N LEU A 324 20.78 -4.02 -1.54
CA LEU A 324 21.69 -3.30 -2.42
C LEU A 324 22.18 -2.00 -1.78
N ILE A 325 21.29 -1.24 -1.17
CA ILE A 325 21.63 0.05 -0.55
C ILE A 325 22.46 -0.16 0.70
N LYS A 326 22.01 -1.00 1.64
CA LYS A 326 22.75 -1.31 2.86
C LYS A 326 24.06 -2.06 2.56
N GLY A 327 24.11 -2.89 1.51
CA GLY A 327 25.37 -3.50 1.08
C GLY A 327 26.38 -2.49 0.54
N ALA A 328 25.93 -1.50 -0.23
CA ALA A 328 26.80 -0.41 -0.66
C ALA A 328 27.29 0.44 0.53
N GLU A 329 26.41 0.68 1.52
CA GLU A 329 26.74 1.38 2.76
C GLU A 329 27.78 0.61 3.58
N TYR A 330 27.54 -0.67 3.91
CA TYR A 330 28.49 -1.50 4.68
C TYR A 330 29.82 -1.72 3.95
N ALA A 331 29.82 -1.75 2.62
CA ALA A 331 31.06 -1.81 1.84
C ALA A 331 31.88 -0.50 1.85
N GLY A 332 31.37 0.55 2.51
CA GLY A 332 31.99 1.88 2.56
C GLY A 332 31.99 2.58 1.21
N LEU A 333 31.05 2.26 0.30
CA LEU A 333 31.05 2.80 -1.06
C LEU A 333 30.84 4.31 -1.06
N PHE A 334 29.91 4.79 -0.24
CA PHE A 334 29.58 6.22 -0.14
C PHE A 334 30.71 7.02 0.52
N ASP A 335 31.41 6.43 1.49
CA ASP A 335 32.57 7.05 2.14
C ASP A 335 33.79 7.09 1.22
N ARG A 336 34.02 6.03 0.44
CA ARG A 336 35.14 5.95 -0.51
C ARG A 336 34.95 6.89 -1.70
N TYR A 337 33.72 7.08 -2.14
CA TYR A 337 33.38 7.90 -3.30
C TYR A 337 32.54 9.11 -2.90
N THR A 338 33.18 10.05 -2.20
CA THR A 338 32.52 11.28 -1.69
C THR A 338 31.86 12.13 -2.78
N TRP A 339 32.32 12.04 -4.03
CA TRP A 339 31.70 12.69 -5.19
C TRP A 339 30.25 12.24 -5.45
N LEU A 340 29.81 11.11 -4.86
CA LEU A 340 28.42 10.65 -4.93
C LEU A 340 27.45 11.64 -4.25
N SER A 341 27.95 12.49 -3.37
CA SER A 341 27.19 13.56 -2.73
C SER A 341 27.09 14.85 -3.58
N ASP A 342 27.92 14.97 -4.62
CA ASP A 342 27.88 16.11 -5.55
C ASP A 342 26.69 16.02 -6.51
N PRO A 343 26.29 17.10 -7.20
CA PRO A 343 25.13 17.10 -8.10
C PRO A 343 25.16 16.01 -9.18
N VAL A 344 26.34 15.71 -9.74
CA VAL A 344 26.50 14.63 -10.73
C VAL A 344 26.37 13.27 -10.06
N GLY A 345 27.01 13.09 -8.90
CA GLY A 345 26.88 11.91 -8.06
C GLY A 345 25.44 11.59 -7.71
N LEU A 346 24.66 12.60 -7.32
CA LEU A 346 23.26 12.46 -6.98
C LEU A 346 22.42 11.91 -8.14
N VAL A 347 22.68 12.39 -9.37
CA VAL A 347 22.03 11.86 -10.58
C VAL A 347 22.41 10.41 -10.80
N VAL A 348 23.69 10.06 -10.66
CA VAL A 348 24.18 8.68 -10.82
C VAL A 348 23.56 7.75 -9.79
N VAL A 349 23.52 8.14 -8.51
CA VAL A 349 22.89 7.38 -7.42
C VAL A 349 21.40 7.17 -7.71
N SER A 350 20.69 8.23 -8.09
CA SER A 350 19.27 8.17 -8.42
C SER A 350 18.97 7.22 -9.58
N LEU A 351 19.72 7.34 -10.67
CA LEU A 351 19.55 6.49 -11.86
C LEU A 351 19.90 5.04 -11.56
N THR A 352 20.98 4.80 -10.81
CA THR A 352 21.41 3.45 -10.42
C THR A 352 20.34 2.78 -9.56
N ALA A 353 19.83 3.46 -8.53
CA ALA A 353 18.75 2.96 -7.69
C ALA A 353 17.47 2.68 -8.49
N ALA A 354 17.08 3.61 -9.38
CA ALA A 354 15.90 3.47 -10.22
C ALA A 354 16.01 2.30 -11.22
N VAL A 355 17.18 2.10 -11.83
CA VAL A 355 17.44 0.97 -12.73
C VAL A 355 17.45 -0.34 -11.94
N ALA A 356 18.17 -0.40 -10.82
CA ALA A 356 18.25 -1.60 -9.99
C ALA A 356 16.86 -2.07 -9.53
N VAL A 357 16.04 -1.18 -8.96
CA VAL A 357 14.69 -1.55 -8.51
C VAL A 357 13.76 -1.89 -9.68
N THR A 358 13.94 -1.27 -10.85
CA THR A 358 13.20 -1.62 -12.07
C THR A 358 13.51 -3.04 -12.51
N LEU A 359 14.78 -3.45 -12.49
CA LEU A 359 15.22 -4.81 -12.78
C LEU A 359 14.66 -5.81 -11.75
N MET A 360 14.68 -5.45 -10.47
CA MET A 360 14.10 -6.26 -9.39
C MET A 360 12.58 -6.44 -9.50
N CYS A 361 11.88 -5.49 -10.13
CA CYS A 361 10.43 -5.57 -10.39
C CYS A 361 10.07 -6.38 -11.64
N THR A 362 11.05 -6.93 -12.35
CA THR A 362 10.78 -7.71 -13.57
C THR A 362 10.03 -9.01 -13.26
N PRO A 363 9.20 -9.51 -14.20
CA PRO A 363 8.48 -10.77 -14.03
C PRO A 363 9.39 -12.00 -13.84
N LEU A 364 10.68 -11.91 -14.22
CA LEU A 364 11.66 -12.97 -14.02
C LEU A 364 12.00 -13.10 -12.53
N VAL A 365 12.36 -11.98 -11.90
CA VAL A 365 12.65 -11.94 -10.45
C VAL A 365 11.41 -12.32 -9.64
N GLY A 366 10.24 -11.79 -10.00
CA GLY A 366 8.98 -12.15 -9.34
C GLY A 366 8.65 -13.65 -9.41
N ARG A 367 9.00 -14.32 -10.52
CA ARG A 367 8.86 -15.79 -10.63
C ARG A 367 9.90 -16.52 -9.79
N ALA A 368 11.14 -16.07 -9.79
CA ALA A 368 12.24 -16.67 -9.02
C ALA A 368 12.01 -16.58 -7.50
N LEU A 369 11.45 -15.46 -7.02
CA LEU A 369 11.17 -15.22 -5.59
C LEU A 369 9.73 -15.46 -5.18
N LYS A 370 8.91 -16.11 -6.03
CA LYS A 370 7.52 -16.41 -5.70
C LYS A 370 7.40 -17.25 -4.43
N TRP A 371 8.33 -18.17 -4.21
CA TRP A 371 8.37 -19.01 -3.01
C TRP A 371 8.57 -18.20 -1.72
N ALA A 372 9.26 -17.06 -1.81
CA ALA A 372 9.56 -16.18 -0.68
C ALA A 372 8.49 -15.10 -0.47
N THR A 373 7.95 -14.56 -1.56
CA THR A 373 7.04 -13.40 -1.53
C THR A 373 5.56 -13.76 -1.51
N GLU A 374 5.17 -14.90 -2.10
CA GLU A 374 3.80 -15.42 -2.09
C GLU A 374 3.76 -16.97 -2.03
N PRO A 375 4.25 -17.60 -0.94
CA PRO A 375 4.19 -19.04 -0.77
C PRO A 375 2.74 -19.58 -0.69
N ASP A 376 2.42 -20.64 -1.45
CA ASP A 376 1.06 -21.21 -1.51
C ASP A 376 0.63 -21.88 -0.17
N MET A 377 1.59 -22.40 0.60
CA MET A 377 1.43 -23.02 1.92
C MET A 377 0.23 -23.95 2.06
N LYS A 378 -0.17 -24.69 1.01
CA LYS A 378 -1.31 -25.62 1.03
C LYS A 378 -1.22 -26.67 2.14
N TRP A 379 0.00 -26.97 2.61
CA TRP A 379 0.25 -27.91 3.69
C TRP A 379 -0.11 -27.35 5.08
N ALA A 380 -0.05 -26.03 5.28
CA ALA A 380 -0.24 -25.40 6.59
C ALA A 380 -1.69 -25.01 6.89
N PHE A 381 -2.55 -24.93 5.86
CA PHE A 381 -3.95 -24.53 5.99
C PHE A 381 -4.88 -25.72 5.76
N ARG A 382 -5.95 -25.82 6.56
CA ARG A 382 -7.00 -26.83 6.35
C ARG A 382 -7.60 -26.63 4.96
N LYS A 383 -7.81 -27.74 4.22
CA LYS A 383 -8.57 -27.70 2.97
C LYS A 383 -9.97 -27.20 3.31
N ASP A 384 -10.46 -26.21 2.55
CA ASP A 384 -11.82 -25.72 2.70
C ASP A 384 -12.78 -26.91 2.60
N SER A 385 -13.45 -27.25 3.70
CA SER A 385 -14.55 -28.20 3.73
C SER A 385 -15.77 -27.55 3.06
N ALA A 386 -15.66 -27.21 1.79
CA ALA A 386 -16.78 -26.71 1.01
C ALA A 386 -17.65 -27.92 0.61
N GLY A 387 -18.67 -28.18 1.43
CA GLY A 387 -19.82 -29.02 1.08
C GLY A 387 -19.79 -30.44 1.64
N ARG A 388 -20.28 -30.62 2.87
CA ARG A 388 -21.18 -31.73 3.22
C ARG A 388 -22.48 -31.14 3.73
#